data_AF-A0A7C4JNL6-F1
#
_entry.id   AF-A0A7C4JNL6-F1
#
_cell.length_a   1.000
_cell.length_b   1.000
_cell.length_c   1.000
_cell.angle_alpha   90.00
_cell.angle_beta   90.00
_cell.angle_gamma   90.00
#
_symmetry.space_group_name_H-M   'P 1'
#
loop_
_entity.id
_entity.type
_entity.pdbx_description
1 polymer ?
#
loop_
_entity_poly.entity_id
_entity_poly.type
_entity_poly.pdbx_seq_one_letter_code
_entity_poly.pdbx_strand_id
1 'polypeptide(L)'
;MRGLTHFIVGLTIATFFKSLVFGAAAEDSLIILLGGIFGLLPDTIDFKFLIYMEEHDTVIDPHPDKIDPKEIAEKVAEGINKAAEMKPGKMYKIKLHTIRLGPDLWRQYSVFFNAKEKKVEVRVGPHVTTSGVPIPGTEPPEEKAYASAKFKPNIIETYGKPTEIKGFGGPSFGFLKREDGSVEIIFIPFHRRAGHSITLGLLLSAVVGAILRNWIAWLVAFLGWLGHIIFDSYGHMGGNLFWPFTKKRLGGLQLVSASDPFWNSLIVYSCMAIILWNLNKYNALVSSSYAVPAILRLGLPIYLLLVICVPWSIIGIVYLWLRGRAAAGEVATPATAGVAAVAEEEREPDEDLFVPTVPKPPLILRILGISVIFILFGFLFWLGPSL
;
A
#
# COMPACT_ATOMS: atom_id res chain seq x y z
N MET A 1 -1.69 -0.19 -1.85
CA MET A 1 -2.98 0.52 -1.64
C MET A 1 -3.93 -0.44 -0.94
N ARG A 2 -5.24 -0.18 -0.83
CA ARG A 2 -6.16 -1.21 -0.33
C ARG A 2 -6.40 -2.29 -1.39
N GLY A 3 -6.70 -3.52 -0.95
CA GLY A 3 -6.91 -4.66 -1.85
C GLY A 3 -7.95 -4.40 -2.95
N LEU A 4 -9.07 -3.75 -2.62
CA LEU A 4 -10.10 -3.40 -3.61
C LEU A 4 -9.54 -2.60 -4.79
N THR A 5 -8.64 -1.65 -4.52
CA THR A 5 -8.01 -0.81 -5.54
C THR A 5 -7.20 -1.66 -6.52
N HIS A 6 -6.44 -2.63 -6.02
CA HIS A 6 -5.65 -3.50 -6.89
C HIS A 6 -6.52 -4.48 -7.70
N PHE A 7 -7.57 -5.02 -7.08
CA PHE A 7 -8.54 -5.86 -7.77
C PHE A 7 -9.20 -5.11 -8.93
N ILE A 8 -9.73 -3.91 -8.67
CA ILE A 8 -10.48 -3.17 -9.69
C ILE A 8 -9.58 -2.64 -10.80
N VAL A 9 -8.33 -2.28 -10.51
CA VAL A 9 -7.32 -1.95 -11.54
C VAL A 9 -7.11 -3.14 -12.47
N GLY A 10 -6.88 -4.33 -11.91
CA GLY A 10 -6.69 -5.54 -12.70
C GLY A 10 -7.94 -5.90 -13.54
N LEU A 11 -9.13 -5.75 -12.96
CA LEU A 11 -10.39 -5.95 -13.68
C LEU A 11 -10.56 -4.93 -14.82
N THR A 12 -10.23 -3.67 -14.56
CA THR A 12 -10.28 -2.59 -15.57
C THR A 12 -9.37 -2.91 -16.75
N ILE A 13 -8.14 -3.38 -16.48
CA ILE A 13 -7.20 -3.84 -17.52
C ILE A 13 -7.85 -4.93 -18.39
N ALA A 14 -8.50 -5.93 -17.78
CA ALA A 14 -9.18 -7.00 -18.52
C ALA A 14 -10.29 -6.48 -19.44
N THR A 15 -11.00 -5.42 -19.04
CA THR A 15 -12.10 -4.86 -19.86
C THR A 15 -11.65 -4.19 -21.14
N PHE A 16 -10.35 -3.90 -21.32
CA PHE A 16 -9.85 -3.38 -22.59
C PHE A 16 -9.88 -4.41 -23.72
N PHE A 17 -9.81 -5.69 -23.37
CA PHE A 17 -9.80 -6.81 -24.30
C PHE A 17 -11.23 -7.15 -24.72
N LYS A 18 -11.56 -6.82 -25.97
CA LYS A 18 -12.91 -6.96 -26.51
C LYS A 18 -13.38 -8.41 -26.46
N SER A 19 -12.48 -9.34 -26.78
CA SER A 19 -12.71 -10.78 -26.74
C SER A 19 -13.15 -11.28 -25.36
N LEU A 20 -12.60 -10.72 -24.27
CA LEU A 20 -12.97 -11.11 -22.91
C LEU A 20 -14.33 -10.57 -22.48
N VAL A 21 -14.64 -9.32 -22.85
CA VAL A 21 -15.95 -8.73 -22.56
C VAL A 21 -17.05 -9.46 -23.34
N PHE A 22 -16.78 -9.84 -24.59
CA PHE A 22 -17.68 -10.68 -25.37
C PHE A 22 -17.84 -12.08 -24.79
N GLY A 23 -16.75 -12.76 -24.44
CA GLY A 23 -16.83 -14.07 -23.80
C GLY A 23 -17.67 -14.02 -22.52
N ALA A 24 -17.53 -12.96 -21.72
CA ALA A 24 -18.35 -12.77 -20.52
C ALA A 24 -19.84 -12.55 -20.84
N ALA A 25 -20.16 -11.79 -21.90
CA ALA A 25 -21.54 -11.44 -22.25
C ALA A 25 -22.27 -12.52 -23.06
N ALA A 26 -21.57 -13.30 -23.87
CA ALA A 26 -22.14 -14.25 -24.83
C ALA A 26 -21.89 -15.72 -24.47
N GLU A 27 -20.85 -16.02 -23.68
CA GLU A 27 -20.40 -17.39 -23.39
C GLU A 27 -20.29 -17.66 -21.88
N ASP A 28 -20.76 -16.74 -21.03
CA ASP A 28 -20.63 -16.78 -19.57
C ASP A 28 -19.17 -17.00 -19.09
N SER A 29 -18.20 -16.55 -19.88
CA SER A 29 -16.77 -16.74 -19.61
C SER A 29 -16.31 -15.91 -18.41
N LEU A 30 -15.62 -16.55 -17.48
CA LEU A 30 -15.06 -15.91 -16.29
C LEU A 30 -13.61 -15.43 -16.46
N ILE A 31 -13.04 -15.54 -17.67
CA ILE A 31 -11.62 -15.18 -17.94
C ILE A 31 -11.35 -13.70 -17.61
N ILE A 32 -12.34 -12.83 -17.76
CA ILE A 32 -12.24 -11.41 -17.38
C ILE A 32 -11.86 -11.21 -15.90
N LEU A 33 -12.23 -12.15 -15.01
CA LEU A 33 -11.89 -12.10 -13.58
C LEU A 33 -10.39 -12.33 -13.32
N LEU A 34 -9.66 -12.95 -14.24
CA LEU A 34 -8.22 -13.19 -14.08
C LEU A 34 -7.44 -11.89 -13.89
N GLY A 35 -7.86 -10.80 -14.55
CA GLY A 35 -7.25 -9.49 -14.34
C GLY A 35 -7.35 -9.05 -12.89
N GLY A 36 -8.55 -9.15 -12.29
CA GLY A 36 -8.77 -8.80 -10.90
C GLY A 36 -8.07 -9.74 -9.92
N ILE A 37 -8.13 -11.06 -10.16
CA ILE A 37 -7.43 -12.06 -9.33
C ILE A 37 -5.92 -11.79 -9.31
N PHE A 38 -5.30 -11.60 -10.48
CA PHE A 38 -3.87 -11.30 -10.56
C PHE A 38 -3.53 -9.88 -10.09
N GLY A 39 -4.49 -8.96 -10.09
CA GLY A 39 -4.38 -7.68 -9.39
C GLY A 39 -4.28 -7.85 -7.87
N LEU A 40 -4.92 -8.85 -7.26
CA LEU A 40 -4.85 -9.12 -5.81
C LEU A 40 -3.73 -10.08 -5.41
N LEU A 41 -3.29 -10.93 -6.34
CA LEU A 41 -2.45 -12.08 -6.05
C LEU A 41 -1.08 -11.71 -5.42
N PRO A 42 -0.39 -10.62 -5.80
CA PRO A 42 0.84 -10.18 -5.15
C PRO A 42 0.75 -10.07 -3.62
N ASP A 43 -0.20 -9.28 -3.14
CA ASP A 43 -0.49 -9.12 -1.70
C ASP A 43 -0.95 -10.44 -1.08
N THR A 44 -1.76 -11.20 -1.79
CA THR A 44 -2.25 -12.49 -1.30
C THR A 44 -1.09 -13.44 -1.05
N ILE A 45 -0.12 -13.52 -1.96
CA ILE A 45 1.08 -14.35 -1.81
C ILE A 45 1.88 -13.87 -0.59
N ASP A 46 2.13 -12.58 -0.50
CA ASP A 46 2.94 -12.02 0.59
C ASP A 46 2.29 -12.27 1.96
N PHE A 47 1.02 -11.94 2.13
CA PHE A 47 0.32 -11.96 3.42
C PHE A 47 -0.34 -13.29 3.79
N LYS A 48 -0.54 -14.21 2.83
CA LYS A 48 -1.09 -15.55 3.13
C LYS A 48 -0.05 -16.65 3.12
N PHE A 49 1.11 -16.43 2.52
CA PHE A 49 2.17 -17.44 2.42
C PHE A 49 3.51 -16.92 2.93
N LEU A 50 4.06 -15.87 2.31
CA LEU A 50 5.45 -15.46 2.61
C LEU A 50 5.64 -14.93 4.03
N ILE A 51 4.62 -14.32 4.63
CA ILE A 51 4.65 -13.89 6.03
C ILE A 51 4.93 -15.05 7.00
N TYR A 52 4.43 -16.26 6.71
CA TYR A 52 4.62 -17.44 7.55
C TYR A 52 5.92 -18.17 7.26
N MET A 53 6.54 -17.88 6.11
CA MET A 53 7.87 -18.38 5.75
C MET A 53 8.98 -17.41 6.20
N GLU A 54 8.62 -16.29 6.83
CA GLU A 54 9.59 -15.35 7.34
C GLU A 54 10.17 -15.84 8.67
N GLU A 55 11.47 -16.09 8.68
CA GLU A 55 12.24 -16.28 9.91
C GLU A 55 12.57 -14.94 10.56
N HIS A 56 12.48 -14.88 11.90
CA HIS A 56 12.81 -13.71 12.71
C HIS A 56 13.95 -14.05 13.68
N ASP A 57 14.93 -13.15 13.79
CA ASP A 57 16.05 -13.31 14.73
C ASP A 57 15.65 -12.98 16.17
N THR A 58 14.62 -12.14 16.34
CA THR A 58 14.04 -11.83 17.65
C THR A 58 12.54 -11.63 17.53
N VAL A 59 11.81 -12.17 18.50
CA VAL A 59 10.36 -11.99 18.64
C VAL A 59 10.12 -11.20 19.93
N ILE A 60 9.42 -10.08 19.80
CA ILE A 60 8.98 -9.24 20.92
C ILE A 60 7.49 -9.46 21.08
N ASP A 61 7.12 -10.16 22.14
CA ASP A 61 5.74 -10.49 22.51
C ASP A 61 5.44 -9.95 23.91
N PRO A 62 4.99 -8.69 24.03
CA PRO A 62 4.78 -8.06 25.33
C PRO A 62 3.63 -8.70 26.09
N HIS A 63 3.82 -8.94 27.39
CA HIS A 63 2.76 -9.48 28.23
C HIS A 63 1.62 -8.45 28.41
N PRO A 64 0.34 -8.83 28.22
CA PRO A 64 -0.81 -7.92 28.35
C PRO A 64 -0.84 -7.08 29.62
N ASP A 65 -0.64 -7.70 30.78
CA ASP A 65 -0.74 -7.03 32.09
C ASP A 65 0.57 -6.36 32.56
N LYS A 66 1.68 -6.62 31.88
CA LYS A 66 3.03 -6.21 32.31
C LYS A 66 3.80 -5.59 31.15
N ILE A 67 3.11 -4.79 30.35
CA ILE A 67 3.76 -4.09 29.25
C ILE A 67 4.84 -3.16 29.80
N ASP A 68 6.05 -3.32 29.29
CA ASP A 68 7.17 -2.43 29.57
C ASP A 68 7.65 -1.80 28.25
N PRO A 69 7.35 -0.51 28.00
CA PRO A 69 7.84 0.16 26.80
C PRO A 69 9.38 0.20 26.72
N LYS A 70 10.07 0.16 27.87
CA LYS A 70 11.54 0.18 27.92
C LYS A 70 12.12 -1.11 27.36
N GLU A 71 11.58 -2.26 27.77
CA GLU A 71 11.99 -3.57 27.24
C GLU A 71 11.84 -3.63 25.71
N ILE A 72 10.72 -3.13 25.18
CA ILE A 72 10.48 -3.07 23.74
C ILE A 72 11.52 -2.17 23.06
N ALA A 73 11.74 -0.96 23.59
CA ALA A 73 12.69 -0.01 23.03
C ALA A 73 14.12 -0.58 23.01
N GLU A 74 14.55 -1.19 24.10
CA GLU A 74 15.89 -1.79 24.26
C GLU A 74 16.10 -2.95 23.29
N LYS A 75 15.14 -3.88 23.18
CA LYS A 75 15.24 -5.01 22.24
C LYS A 75 15.28 -4.55 20.78
N VAL A 76 14.50 -3.54 20.42
CA VAL A 76 14.54 -2.98 19.06
C VAL A 76 15.88 -2.29 18.80
N ALA A 77 16.36 -1.45 19.73
CA ALA A 77 17.66 -0.79 19.61
C ALA A 77 18.84 -1.79 19.57
N GLU A 78 18.75 -2.87 20.33
CA GLU A 78 19.71 -3.98 20.29
C GLU A 78 19.74 -4.64 18.92
N GLY A 79 18.59 -4.91 18.31
CA GLY A 79 18.56 -5.49 16.96
C GLY A 79 19.14 -4.56 15.88
N ILE A 80 18.97 -3.25 16.02
CA ILE A 80 19.66 -2.26 15.17
C ILE A 80 21.18 -2.37 15.34
N ASN A 81 21.66 -2.46 16.59
CA ASN A 81 23.09 -2.60 16.87
C ASN A 81 23.64 -3.93 16.33
N LYS A 82 22.94 -5.05 16.53
CA LYS A 82 23.31 -6.37 15.99
C LYS A 82 23.38 -6.35 14.47
N ALA A 83 22.43 -5.70 13.80
CA ALA A 83 22.46 -5.52 12.35
C ALA A 83 23.75 -4.79 11.89
N ALA A 84 24.18 -3.76 12.61
CA ALA A 84 25.39 -3.01 12.30
C ALA A 84 26.67 -3.86 12.43
N GLU A 85 26.66 -4.93 13.22
CA GLU A 85 27.79 -5.85 13.38
C GLU A 85 27.83 -6.94 12.30
N MET A 86 26.74 -7.15 11.56
CA MET A 86 26.67 -8.15 10.48
C MET A 86 27.56 -7.78 9.27
N LYS A 87 27.65 -8.70 8.30
CA LYS A 87 28.25 -8.39 6.99
C LYS A 87 27.29 -7.50 6.16
N PRO A 88 27.78 -6.55 5.35
CA PRO A 88 26.93 -5.78 4.43
C PRO A 88 26.02 -6.70 3.59
N GLY A 89 24.77 -6.26 3.38
CA GLY A 89 23.73 -7.02 2.69
C GLY A 89 23.03 -8.10 3.54
N LYS A 90 23.42 -8.27 4.81
CA LYS A 90 22.69 -9.10 5.78
C LYS A 90 21.68 -8.25 6.55
N MET A 91 20.59 -8.90 6.94
CA MET A 91 19.45 -8.27 7.60
C MET A 91 19.19 -8.97 8.92
N TYR A 92 19.06 -8.20 9.99
CA TYR A 92 18.53 -8.66 11.27
C TYR A 92 17.03 -8.38 11.33
N LYS A 93 16.20 -9.34 11.70
CA LYS A 93 14.74 -9.23 11.65
C LYS A 93 14.12 -9.35 13.03
N ILE A 94 13.25 -8.41 13.35
CA ILE A 94 12.45 -8.43 14.57
C ILE A 94 10.97 -8.53 14.22
N LYS A 95 10.26 -9.40 14.95
CA LYS A 95 8.80 -9.44 14.98
C LYS A 95 8.27 -8.70 16.20
N LEU A 96 7.31 -7.80 15.99
CA LEU A 96 6.58 -7.13 17.06
C LEU A 96 5.15 -7.68 17.11
N HIS A 97 4.79 -8.38 18.18
CA HIS A 97 3.43 -8.89 18.36
C HIS A 97 2.50 -7.84 18.97
N THR A 98 1.24 -7.87 18.53
CA THR A 98 0.19 -7.06 19.15
C THR A 98 -0.23 -7.65 20.47
N ILE A 99 -0.74 -6.79 21.34
CA ILE A 99 -1.20 -7.19 22.66
C ILE A 99 -2.72 -7.35 22.62
N ARG A 100 -3.19 -8.60 22.54
CA ARG A 100 -4.62 -8.92 22.55
C ARG A 100 -5.11 -9.01 23.99
N LEU A 101 -6.13 -8.22 24.34
CA LEU A 101 -6.76 -8.19 25.65
C LEU A 101 -8.09 -8.94 25.70
N GLY A 102 -8.72 -9.10 24.53
CA GLY A 102 -10.00 -9.79 24.40
C GLY A 102 -10.34 -10.14 22.95
N PRO A 103 -11.57 -10.62 22.69
CA PRO A 103 -12.00 -10.99 21.34
C PRO A 103 -11.92 -9.84 20.34
N ASP A 104 -12.35 -8.65 20.78
CA ASP A 104 -12.44 -7.40 20.01
C ASP A 104 -11.64 -6.26 20.70
N LEU A 105 -10.59 -6.60 21.46
CA LEU A 105 -9.85 -5.63 22.28
C LEU A 105 -8.34 -5.85 22.24
N TRP A 106 -7.60 -4.79 21.93
CA TRP A 106 -6.13 -4.78 21.93
C TRP A 106 -5.60 -3.58 22.71
N ARG A 107 -4.38 -3.69 23.23
CA ARG A 107 -3.59 -2.55 23.69
C ARG A 107 -2.77 -2.02 22.51
N GLN A 108 -2.96 -0.75 22.15
CA GLN A 108 -2.12 -0.08 21.16
C GLN A 108 -0.76 0.25 21.76
N TYR A 109 0.30 0.13 20.97
CA TYR A 109 1.57 0.79 21.22
C TYR A 109 2.21 1.19 19.89
N SER A 110 3.14 2.13 19.90
CA SER A 110 3.83 2.60 18.71
C SER A 110 5.34 2.56 18.88
N VAL A 111 6.05 2.28 17.79
CA VAL A 111 7.51 2.36 17.72
C VAL A 111 7.90 3.43 16.73
N PHE A 112 8.78 4.35 17.16
CA PHE A 112 9.34 5.41 16.33
C PHE A 112 10.87 5.34 16.33
N PHE A 113 11.47 5.61 15.17
CA PHE A 113 12.92 5.58 14.99
C PHE A 113 13.43 7.02 14.82
N ASN A 114 13.95 7.59 15.90
CA ASN A 114 14.51 8.93 15.89
C ASN A 114 15.97 8.86 15.40
N ALA A 115 16.16 9.11 14.10
CA ALA A 115 17.48 9.06 13.46
C ALA A 115 18.44 10.14 13.98
N LYS A 116 17.92 11.34 14.29
CA LYS A 116 18.70 12.50 14.77
C LYS A 116 19.29 12.25 16.15
N GLU A 117 18.47 11.75 17.08
CA GLU A 117 18.90 11.47 18.46
C GLU A 117 19.47 10.06 18.64
N LYS A 118 19.41 9.23 17.60
CA LYS A 118 19.78 7.81 17.60
C LYS A 118 19.04 7.02 18.69
N LYS A 119 17.72 7.17 18.73
CA LYS A 119 16.85 6.51 19.72
C LYS A 119 15.70 5.77 19.06
N VAL A 120 15.35 4.63 19.63
CA VAL A 120 14.03 4.02 19.46
C VAL A 120 13.14 4.58 20.56
N GLU A 121 11.98 5.09 20.17
CA GLU A 121 10.97 5.61 21.09
C GLU A 121 9.75 4.69 21.04
N VAL A 122 9.28 4.27 22.21
CA VAL A 122 8.10 3.41 22.34
C VAL A 122 7.06 4.14 23.18
N ARG A 123 5.83 4.17 22.66
CA ARG A 123 4.68 4.75 23.36
C ARG A 123 3.58 3.70 23.48
N VAL A 124 3.07 3.50 24.68
CA VAL A 124 1.90 2.67 24.95
C VAL A 124 0.67 3.58 24.87
N GLY A 125 -0.24 3.24 23.96
CA GLY A 125 -1.47 3.98 23.71
C GLY A 125 -2.68 3.38 24.42
N PRO A 126 -3.90 3.85 24.13
CA PRO A 126 -5.14 3.34 24.71
C PRO A 126 -5.44 1.89 24.28
N HIS A 127 -6.50 1.33 24.85
CA HIS A 127 -7.15 0.17 24.27
C HIS A 127 -7.79 0.56 22.94
N VAL A 128 -7.85 -0.40 22.01
CA VAL A 128 -8.46 -0.24 20.71
C VAL A 128 -9.35 -1.45 20.36
N THR A 129 -10.42 -1.19 19.60
CA THR A 129 -11.25 -2.27 19.03
C THR A 129 -10.55 -2.97 17.87
N THR A 130 -11.12 -4.04 17.30
CA THR A 130 -10.60 -4.69 16.06
C THR A 130 -10.48 -3.68 14.91
N SER A 131 -11.38 -2.68 14.86
CA SER A 131 -11.36 -1.63 13.85
C SER A 131 -10.27 -0.57 14.08
N GLY A 132 -9.49 -0.68 15.16
CA GLY A 132 -8.44 0.27 15.52
C GLY A 132 -8.96 1.55 16.16
N VAL A 133 -10.20 1.53 16.67
CA VAL A 133 -10.84 2.65 17.36
C VAL A 133 -10.31 2.77 18.78
N PRO A 134 -9.69 3.89 19.18
CA PRO A 134 -9.32 4.15 20.57
C PRO A 134 -10.53 4.16 21.50
N ILE A 135 -10.38 3.58 22.68
CA ILE A 135 -11.36 3.63 23.76
C ILE A 135 -10.89 4.68 24.78
N PRO A 136 -11.53 5.85 24.88
CA PRO A 136 -11.10 6.92 25.78
C PRO A 136 -11.08 6.48 27.25
N GLY A 137 -10.12 6.99 28.01
CA GLY A 137 -9.96 6.72 29.45
C GLY A 137 -9.28 5.39 29.75
N THR A 138 -8.70 4.73 28.74
CA THR A 138 -7.96 3.47 28.89
C THR A 138 -6.46 3.65 28.71
N GLU A 139 -6.00 4.88 28.50
CA GLU A 139 -4.59 5.26 28.38
C GLU A 139 -3.81 4.83 29.64
N PRO A 140 -2.57 4.34 29.47
CA PRO A 140 -1.72 4.07 30.62
C PRO A 140 -1.28 5.38 31.29
N PRO A 141 -0.96 5.35 32.60
CA PRO A 141 -0.31 6.49 33.27
C PRO A 141 0.97 6.91 32.53
N GLU A 142 1.27 8.22 32.48
CA GLU A 142 2.40 8.78 31.70
C GLU A 142 3.74 8.07 31.96
N GLU A 143 4.02 7.75 33.23
CA GLU A 143 5.25 7.06 33.67
C GLU A 143 5.44 5.68 33.04
N LYS A 144 4.34 5.02 32.65
CA LYS A 144 4.32 3.70 31.99
C LYS A 144 4.00 3.81 30.50
N ALA A 145 3.68 5.01 30.02
CA ALA A 145 3.26 5.25 28.65
C ALA A 145 4.43 5.40 27.69
N TYR A 146 5.63 5.73 28.17
CA TYR A 146 6.76 6.09 27.30
C TYR A 146 8.09 5.55 27.79
N ALA A 147 8.90 5.08 26.84
CA ALA A 147 10.32 4.85 27.05
C ALA A 147 11.11 5.06 25.76
N SER A 148 12.43 5.22 25.89
CA SER A 148 13.34 5.27 24.75
C SER A 148 14.64 4.54 25.04
N ALA A 149 15.28 4.03 23.98
CA ALA A 149 16.57 3.36 24.05
C ALA A 149 17.49 3.82 22.92
N LYS A 150 18.79 4.00 23.21
CA LYS A 150 19.77 4.48 22.23
C LYS A 150 20.33 3.35 21.37
N PHE A 151 20.60 3.65 20.11
CA PHE A 151 21.39 2.81 19.21
C PHE A 151 22.65 3.55 18.71
N LYS A 152 23.62 2.82 18.18
CA LYS A 152 24.92 3.35 17.74
C LYS A 152 24.97 3.77 16.26
N PRO A 153 24.52 2.94 15.29
CA PRO A 153 24.76 3.21 13.88
C PRO A 153 23.92 4.40 13.39
N ASN A 154 24.30 4.95 12.24
CA ASN A 154 23.39 5.82 11.48
C ASN A 154 22.33 4.93 10.83
N ILE A 155 21.06 5.34 10.90
CA ILE A 155 19.97 4.60 10.30
C ILE A 155 19.45 5.29 9.03
N ILE A 156 18.95 4.48 8.10
CA ILE A 156 18.14 4.93 6.97
C ILE A 156 16.70 4.51 7.27
N GLU A 157 15.90 5.46 7.75
CA GLU A 157 14.47 5.32 7.99
C GLU A 157 13.70 5.73 6.71
N THR A 158 12.74 4.89 6.30
CA THR A 158 12.01 5.01 5.02
C THR A 158 10.52 5.40 5.16
N TYR A 159 9.94 5.31 6.35
CA TYR A 159 8.50 5.45 6.60
C TYR A 159 8.14 6.78 7.25
N GLY A 160 9.01 7.29 8.12
CA GLY A 160 9.03 8.64 8.65
C GLY A 160 7.97 8.94 9.71
N LYS A 161 7.16 7.94 10.06
CA LYS A 161 6.08 8.06 11.05
C LYS A 161 6.21 6.96 12.10
N PRO A 162 5.75 7.21 13.34
CA PRO A 162 5.56 6.15 14.31
C PRO A 162 4.74 5.02 13.69
N THR A 163 5.23 3.80 13.80
CA THR A 163 4.46 2.63 13.40
C THR A 163 3.54 2.28 14.55
N GLU A 164 2.25 2.39 14.35
CA GLU A 164 1.25 1.95 15.32
C GLU A 164 1.05 0.43 15.20
N ILE A 165 1.23 -0.26 16.32
CA ILE A 165 0.96 -1.68 16.47
C ILE A 165 -0.40 -1.79 17.14
N LYS A 166 -1.42 -2.05 16.32
CA LYS A 166 -2.82 -2.22 16.73
C LYS A 166 -3.48 -3.36 15.94
N GLY A 167 -3.97 -4.37 16.64
CA GLY A 167 -4.72 -5.50 16.06
C GLY A 167 -3.89 -6.52 15.24
N PHE A 168 -4.46 -7.71 15.07
CA PHE A 168 -3.90 -8.85 14.30
C PHE A 168 -2.59 -9.40 14.86
N GLY A 169 -1.57 -9.62 14.02
CA GLY A 169 -0.31 -10.28 14.41
C GLY A 169 0.87 -9.33 14.57
N GLY A 170 0.67 -8.02 14.38
CA GLY A 170 1.69 -6.98 14.43
C GLY A 170 2.71 -7.03 13.28
N PRO A 171 3.56 -5.99 13.12
CA PRO A 171 4.50 -5.90 12.01
C PRO A 171 5.82 -6.64 12.27
N SER A 172 6.60 -6.85 11.21
CA SER A 172 8.03 -7.18 11.32
C SER A 172 8.88 -6.04 10.76
N PHE A 173 10.07 -5.87 11.31
CA PHE A 173 11.09 -4.93 10.87
C PHE A 173 12.37 -5.67 10.51
N GLY A 174 12.96 -5.30 9.38
CA GLY A 174 14.27 -5.75 8.95
C GLY A 174 15.27 -4.61 9.03
N PHE A 175 16.41 -4.87 9.66
CA PHE A 175 17.53 -3.95 9.78
C PHE A 175 18.64 -4.42 8.86
N LEU A 176 18.75 -3.82 7.68
CA LEU A 176 19.70 -4.20 6.63
C LEU A 176 20.98 -3.36 6.73
N LYS A 177 22.13 -4.02 6.92
CA LYS A 177 23.42 -3.31 6.86
C LYS A 177 23.78 -2.96 5.42
N ARG A 178 24.00 -1.68 5.14
CA ARG A 178 24.48 -1.15 3.86
C ARG A 178 26.00 -1.21 3.75
N GLU A 179 26.52 -1.01 2.53
CA GLU A 179 27.96 -1.02 2.26
C GLU A 179 28.69 0.17 2.91
N ASP A 180 28.01 1.31 3.06
CA ASP A 180 28.52 2.51 3.75
C ASP A 180 28.50 2.41 5.28
N GLY A 181 28.08 1.27 5.83
CA GLY A 181 27.99 1.02 7.27
C GLY A 181 26.69 1.52 7.93
N SER A 182 25.80 2.19 7.21
CA SER A 182 24.48 2.56 7.72
C SER A 182 23.55 1.33 7.83
N VAL A 183 22.51 1.45 8.66
CA VAL A 183 21.48 0.41 8.82
C VAL A 183 20.16 0.90 8.27
N GLU A 184 19.70 0.31 7.18
CA GLU A 184 18.38 0.62 6.61
C GLU A 184 17.28 -0.14 7.35
N ILE A 185 16.23 0.60 7.72
CA ILE A 185 15.02 0.06 8.34
C ILE A 185 14.02 -0.26 7.24
N ILE A 186 13.68 -1.54 7.14
CA ILE A 186 12.74 -2.10 6.18
C ILE A 186 11.50 -2.57 6.94
N PHE A 187 10.38 -1.87 6.73
CA PHE A 187 9.08 -2.31 7.21
C PHE A 187 8.61 -3.53 6.40
N ILE A 188 8.12 -4.56 7.09
CA ILE A 188 7.58 -5.83 6.55
C ILE A 188 8.49 -6.44 5.46
N PRO A 189 9.68 -6.98 5.82
CA PRO A 189 10.70 -7.40 4.86
C PRO A 189 10.28 -8.53 3.91
N PHE A 190 9.32 -9.38 4.31
CA PHE A 190 8.73 -10.40 3.44
C PHE A 190 7.92 -9.79 2.28
N HIS A 191 7.33 -8.62 2.50
CA HIS A 191 6.42 -7.97 1.55
C HIS A 191 7.18 -7.19 0.47
N ARG A 192 6.64 -7.22 -0.74
CA ARG A 192 7.18 -6.61 -1.96
C ARG A 192 8.53 -7.15 -2.41
N ARG A 193 8.73 -8.45 -2.17
CA ARG A 193 9.87 -9.22 -2.67
C ARG A 193 9.44 -10.16 -3.79
N ALA A 194 9.18 -11.42 -3.48
CA ALA A 194 8.84 -12.42 -4.49
C ALA A 194 7.45 -12.12 -5.08
N GLY A 195 6.43 -11.89 -4.24
CA GLY A 195 5.06 -11.61 -4.65
C GLY A 195 4.90 -10.32 -5.47
N HIS A 196 5.88 -9.40 -5.45
CA HIS A 196 5.84 -8.16 -6.24
C HIS A 196 6.97 -8.08 -7.28
N SER A 197 7.43 -9.24 -7.74
CA SER A 197 8.41 -9.31 -8.82
C SER A 197 7.73 -9.52 -10.17
N ILE A 198 8.26 -8.88 -11.21
CA ILE A 198 7.78 -9.02 -12.60
C ILE A 198 8.01 -10.46 -13.08
N THR A 199 9.13 -11.04 -12.69
CA THR A 199 9.55 -12.42 -12.94
C THR A 199 8.56 -13.45 -12.41
N LEU A 200 8.11 -13.34 -11.15
CA LEU A 200 7.09 -14.25 -10.61
C LEU A 200 5.74 -14.02 -11.30
N GLY A 201 5.40 -12.77 -11.58
CA GLY A 201 4.19 -12.42 -12.34
C GLY A 201 4.15 -13.07 -13.72
N LEU A 202 5.26 -13.01 -14.47
CA LEU A 202 5.42 -13.66 -15.77
C LEU A 202 5.28 -15.18 -15.66
N LEU A 203 5.89 -15.80 -14.64
CA LEU A 203 5.82 -17.25 -14.45
C LEU A 203 4.39 -17.70 -14.15
N LEU A 204 3.73 -17.09 -13.17
CA LEU A 204 2.38 -17.49 -12.75
C LEU A 204 1.34 -17.22 -13.83
N SER A 205 1.43 -16.07 -14.51
CA SER A 205 0.54 -15.79 -15.63
C SER A 205 0.75 -16.80 -16.77
N ALA A 206 2.00 -17.19 -17.07
CA ALA A 206 2.30 -18.13 -18.15
C ALA A 206 1.72 -19.51 -17.87
N VAL A 207 1.78 -19.96 -16.60
CA VAL A 207 1.12 -21.19 -16.15
C VAL A 207 -0.39 -21.12 -16.40
N VAL A 208 -1.04 -20.00 -16.04
CA VAL A 208 -2.49 -19.84 -16.28
C VAL A 208 -2.83 -19.85 -17.77
N GLY A 209 -2.08 -19.13 -18.60
CA GLY A 209 -2.30 -19.15 -20.05
C GLY A 209 -2.07 -20.52 -20.68
N ALA A 210 -1.09 -21.28 -20.20
CA ALA A 210 -0.82 -22.64 -20.67
C ALA A 210 -1.95 -23.61 -20.28
N ILE A 211 -2.42 -23.56 -19.03
CA ILE A 211 -3.54 -24.39 -18.54
C ILE A 211 -4.81 -24.11 -19.34
N LEU A 212 -5.12 -22.82 -19.56
CA LEU A 212 -6.31 -22.40 -20.30
C LEU A 212 -6.13 -22.45 -21.83
N ARG A 213 -4.91 -22.76 -22.31
CA ARG A 213 -4.52 -22.69 -23.73
C ARG A 213 -4.94 -21.38 -24.40
N ASN A 214 -4.84 -20.28 -23.64
CA ASN A 214 -5.35 -18.97 -24.04
C ASN A 214 -4.29 -17.90 -23.73
N TRP A 215 -3.71 -17.33 -24.79
CA TRP A 215 -2.66 -16.33 -24.66
C TRP A 215 -3.19 -14.98 -24.15
N ILE A 216 -4.48 -14.67 -24.35
CA ILE A 216 -5.13 -13.48 -23.79
C ILE A 216 -5.29 -13.64 -22.28
N ALA A 217 -5.63 -14.85 -21.81
CA ALA A 217 -5.66 -15.15 -20.37
C ALA A 217 -4.28 -14.95 -19.72
N TRP A 218 -3.20 -15.40 -20.37
CA TRP A 218 -1.82 -15.08 -19.95
C TRP A 218 -1.58 -13.58 -19.87
N LEU A 219 -1.87 -12.86 -20.95
CA LEU A 219 -1.58 -11.43 -21.04
C LEU A 219 -2.35 -10.64 -19.98
N VAL A 220 -3.65 -10.90 -19.79
CA VAL A 220 -4.48 -10.21 -18.81
C VAL A 220 -4.08 -10.54 -17.37
N ALA A 221 -3.75 -11.80 -17.08
CA ALA A 221 -3.18 -12.18 -15.79
C ALA A 221 -1.87 -11.42 -15.52
N PHE A 222 -0.97 -11.37 -16.50
CA PHE A 222 0.30 -10.66 -16.35
C PHE A 222 0.10 -9.14 -16.18
N LEU A 223 -0.75 -8.52 -16.97
CA LEU A 223 -1.01 -7.09 -16.88
C LEU A 223 -1.75 -6.70 -15.60
N GLY A 224 -2.64 -7.56 -15.08
CA GLY A 224 -3.25 -7.37 -13.76
C GLY A 224 -2.20 -7.36 -12.65
N TRP A 225 -1.27 -8.31 -12.68
CA TRP A 225 -0.13 -8.37 -11.76
C TRP A 225 0.81 -7.16 -11.90
N LEU A 226 1.15 -6.78 -13.13
CA LEU A 226 1.98 -5.63 -13.39
C LEU A 226 1.31 -4.33 -12.93
N GLY A 227 0.00 -4.21 -13.16
CA GLY A 227 -0.83 -3.13 -12.66
C GLY A 227 -0.72 -3.00 -11.15
N HIS A 228 -0.81 -4.10 -10.41
CA HIS A 228 -0.58 -4.11 -8.96
C HIS A 228 0.79 -3.50 -8.59
N ILE A 229 1.87 -4.00 -9.18
CA ILE A 229 3.25 -3.56 -8.89
C ILE A 229 3.46 -2.08 -9.17
N ILE A 230 2.98 -1.59 -10.32
CA ILE A 230 3.11 -0.17 -10.72
C ILE A 230 2.48 0.71 -9.66
N PHE A 231 1.26 0.39 -9.30
CA PHE A 231 0.45 1.16 -8.38
C PHE A 231 1.01 1.15 -6.95
N ASP A 232 1.58 0.03 -6.52
CA ASP A 232 2.26 -0.05 -5.23
C ASP A 232 3.62 0.65 -5.20
N SER A 233 4.26 0.82 -6.36
CA SER A 233 5.48 1.62 -6.50
C SER A 233 5.26 3.12 -6.26
N TYR A 234 4.01 3.59 -6.23
CA TYR A 234 3.68 4.98 -5.90
C TYR A 234 3.77 5.28 -4.40
N GLY A 235 3.80 4.22 -3.57
CA GLY A 235 3.97 4.34 -2.13
C GLY A 235 5.41 4.60 -1.69
N HIS A 236 5.67 4.43 -0.39
CA HIS A 236 6.99 4.63 0.23
C HIS A 236 7.87 3.39 0.14
N MET A 237 7.27 2.20 0.24
CA MET A 237 8.00 0.95 0.46
C MET A 237 8.72 0.42 -0.80
N GLY A 238 8.32 0.79 -2.01
CA GLY A 238 8.91 0.27 -3.26
C GLY A 238 8.89 -1.26 -3.34
N GLY A 239 9.86 -1.89 -3.99
CA GLY A 239 9.88 -3.36 -4.14
C GLY A 239 11.11 -3.92 -4.86
N ASN A 240 11.19 -5.26 -4.93
CA ASN A 240 12.21 -5.97 -5.71
C ASN A 240 11.58 -6.52 -7.01
N LEU A 241 11.78 -5.80 -8.11
CA LEU A 241 11.13 -6.10 -9.39
C LEU A 241 11.64 -7.37 -10.07
N PHE A 242 12.85 -7.83 -9.75
CA PHE A 242 13.54 -8.91 -10.47
C PHE A 242 14.00 -10.05 -9.55
N TRP A 243 13.29 -10.31 -8.46
CA TRP A 243 13.50 -11.52 -7.65
C TRP A 243 13.34 -12.79 -8.51
N PRO A 244 14.13 -13.87 -8.39
CA PRO A 244 15.19 -14.09 -7.41
C PRO A 244 16.58 -13.60 -7.87
N PHE A 245 16.70 -13.03 -9.08
CA PHE A 245 17.99 -12.63 -9.66
C PHE A 245 18.68 -11.52 -8.89
N THR A 246 17.92 -10.63 -8.25
CA THR A 246 18.45 -9.61 -7.35
C THR A 246 17.84 -9.72 -5.95
N LYS A 247 18.59 -9.29 -4.94
CA LYS A 247 18.12 -9.07 -3.57
C LYS A 247 17.89 -7.59 -3.26
N LYS A 248 18.29 -6.70 -4.18
CA LYS A 248 18.19 -5.25 -4.01
C LYS A 248 16.74 -4.80 -4.16
N ARG A 249 16.23 -4.09 -3.16
CA ARG A 249 14.94 -3.41 -3.19
C ARG A 249 15.14 -2.00 -3.73
N LEU A 250 14.23 -1.55 -4.59
CA LEU A 250 14.14 -0.16 -5.01
C LEU A 250 13.15 0.56 -4.11
N GLY A 251 13.44 1.81 -3.76
CA GLY A 251 12.50 2.67 -3.03
C GLY A 251 11.28 3.00 -3.88
N GLY A 252 10.16 3.31 -3.23
CA GLY A 252 8.96 3.77 -3.93
C GLY A 252 9.07 5.25 -4.34
N LEU A 253 8.10 5.73 -5.12
CA LEU A 253 8.07 7.10 -5.62
C LEU A 253 7.60 8.14 -4.58
N GLN A 254 7.10 7.68 -3.42
CA GLN A 254 6.62 8.54 -2.33
C GLN A 254 5.61 9.59 -2.84
N LEU A 255 4.68 9.14 -3.69
CA LEU A 255 3.61 10.00 -4.23
C LEU A 255 2.40 10.01 -3.31
N VAL A 256 2.05 8.85 -2.76
CA VAL A 256 0.81 8.65 -2.02
C VAL A 256 1.00 7.68 -0.85
N SER A 257 0.19 7.83 0.19
CA SER A 257 0.09 6.80 1.24
C SER A 257 -0.84 5.68 0.77
N ALA A 258 -0.54 4.44 1.16
CA ALA A 258 -1.43 3.31 0.89
C ALA A 258 -2.80 3.47 1.58
N SER A 259 -2.85 4.19 2.71
CA SER A 259 -4.04 4.46 3.49
C SER A 259 -4.82 5.71 3.04
N ASP A 260 -4.35 6.45 2.03
CA ASP A 260 -5.00 7.68 1.57
C ASP A 260 -6.38 7.38 0.96
N PRO A 261 -7.50 7.79 1.61
CA PRO A 261 -8.83 7.48 1.12
C PRO A 261 -9.14 8.20 -0.19
N PHE A 262 -8.64 9.43 -0.38
CA PHE A 262 -8.88 10.21 -1.59
C PHE A 262 -8.25 9.52 -2.80
N TRP A 263 -6.99 9.09 -2.67
CA TRP A 263 -6.30 8.39 -3.74
C TRP A 263 -6.95 7.05 -4.07
N ASN A 264 -7.30 6.25 -3.06
CA ASN A 264 -7.98 4.97 -3.29
C ASN A 264 -9.33 5.18 -3.99
N SER A 265 -10.13 6.15 -3.54
CA SER A 265 -11.41 6.48 -4.17
C SER A 265 -11.25 6.99 -5.60
N LEU A 266 -10.24 7.82 -5.88
CA LEU A 266 -9.91 8.29 -7.23
C LEU A 266 -9.65 7.13 -8.19
N ILE A 267 -8.78 6.21 -7.79
CA ILE A 267 -8.43 5.07 -8.65
C ILE A 267 -9.63 4.15 -8.84
N VAL A 268 -10.35 3.79 -7.76
CA VAL A 268 -11.52 2.91 -7.85
C VAL A 268 -12.61 3.51 -8.73
N TYR A 269 -12.95 4.78 -8.50
CA TYR A 269 -13.97 5.47 -9.29
C TYR A 269 -13.56 5.56 -10.77
N SER A 270 -12.32 5.95 -11.06
CA SER A 270 -11.81 6.06 -12.43
C SER A 270 -11.83 4.69 -13.14
N CYS A 271 -11.43 3.64 -12.43
CA CYS A 271 -11.50 2.26 -12.90
C CYS A 271 -12.95 1.86 -13.23
N MET A 272 -13.90 2.11 -12.33
CA MET A 272 -15.32 1.84 -12.57
C MET A 272 -15.86 2.59 -13.79
N ALA A 273 -15.52 3.88 -13.94
CA ALA A 273 -15.93 4.67 -15.09
C ALA A 273 -15.38 4.11 -16.41
N ILE A 274 -14.13 3.63 -16.42
CA ILE A 274 -13.50 3.00 -17.59
C ILE A 274 -14.11 1.62 -17.88
N ILE A 275 -14.37 0.81 -16.85
CA ILE A 275 -15.07 -0.47 -16.98
C ILE A 275 -16.42 -0.24 -17.65
N LEU A 276 -17.23 0.70 -17.14
CA LEU A 276 -18.54 1.02 -17.71
C LEU A 276 -18.42 1.52 -19.15
N TRP A 277 -17.40 2.31 -19.47
CA TRP A 277 -17.13 2.72 -20.84
C TRP A 277 -16.92 1.50 -21.76
N ASN A 278 -16.02 0.60 -21.38
CA ASN A 278 -15.67 -0.57 -22.18
C ASN A 278 -16.87 -1.53 -22.33
N LEU A 279 -17.59 -1.82 -21.23
CA LEU A 279 -18.77 -2.67 -21.25
C LEU A 279 -19.87 -2.08 -22.16
N ASN A 280 -20.19 -0.80 -22.02
CA ASN A 280 -21.23 -0.17 -22.83
C ASN A 280 -20.83 -0.10 -24.32
N LYS A 281 -19.55 0.15 -24.62
CA LYS A 281 -19.01 0.15 -25.98
C LYS A 281 -19.12 -1.23 -26.63
N TYR A 282 -18.80 -2.29 -25.90
CA TYR A 282 -18.80 -3.64 -26.47
C TYR A 282 -20.18 -4.31 -26.44
N ASN A 283 -21.03 -4.05 -25.45
CA ASN A 283 -22.41 -4.55 -25.43
C ASN A 283 -23.22 -4.06 -26.64
N ALA A 284 -22.95 -2.84 -27.12
CA ALA A 284 -23.51 -2.31 -28.37
C ALA A 284 -23.21 -3.17 -29.60
N LEU A 285 -22.15 -3.99 -29.54
CA LEU A 285 -21.76 -4.91 -30.60
C LEU A 285 -22.35 -6.31 -30.41
N VAL A 286 -22.73 -6.69 -29.18
CA VAL A 286 -23.34 -8.00 -28.87
C VAL A 286 -24.84 -7.98 -29.18
N SER A 287 -25.53 -6.91 -28.82
CA SER A 287 -26.99 -6.82 -28.94
C SER A 287 -27.40 -5.57 -29.69
N SER A 288 -28.08 -5.75 -30.82
CA SER A 288 -28.67 -4.65 -31.60
C SER A 288 -29.76 -3.88 -30.82
N SER A 289 -30.33 -4.49 -29.79
CA SER A 289 -31.31 -3.87 -28.89
C SER A 289 -30.66 -3.06 -27.76
N TYR A 290 -29.34 -3.11 -27.62
CA TYR A 290 -28.64 -2.38 -26.55
C TYR A 290 -28.59 -0.87 -26.85
N ALA A 291 -29.28 -0.09 -26.04
CA ALA A 291 -29.28 1.35 -26.14
C ALA A 291 -27.98 1.93 -25.54
N VAL A 292 -27.04 2.32 -26.41
CA VAL A 292 -25.80 2.98 -25.99
C VAL A 292 -26.14 4.32 -25.30
N PRO A 293 -25.73 4.51 -24.03
CA PRO A 293 -25.98 5.76 -23.32
C PRO A 293 -25.45 6.98 -24.08
N ALA A 294 -26.21 8.07 -24.07
CA ALA A 294 -25.90 9.27 -24.86
C ALA A 294 -24.50 9.83 -24.58
N ILE A 295 -24.02 9.74 -23.34
CA ILE A 295 -22.70 10.23 -22.92
C ILE A 295 -21.54 9.53 -23.65
N LEU A 296 -21.71 8.27 -24.09
CA LEU A 296 -20.68 7.57 -24.86
C LEU A 296 -20.56 8.11 -26.30
N ARG A 297 -21.64 8.69 -26.85
CA ARG A 297 -21.65 9.24 -28.21
C ARG A 297 -20.80 10.51 -28.33
N LEU A 298 -20.48 11.14 -27.21
CA LEU A 298 -19.59 12.30 -27.15
C LEU A 298 -18.11 11.93 -27.36
N GLY A 299 -17.79 10.63 -27.39
CA GLY A 299 -16.43 10.14 -27.58
C GLY A 299 -15.64 10.04 -26.28
N LEU A 300 -14.56 9.25 -26.33
CA LEU A 300 -13.74 8.92 -25.15
C LEU A 300 -13.16 10.15 -24.45
N PRO A 301 -12.57 11.15 -25.15
CA PRO A 301 -11.98 12.30 -24.45
C PRO A 301 -13.01 13.10 -23.65
N ILE A 302 -14.21 13.32 -24.21
CA ILE A 302 -15.28 14.06 -23.54
C ILE A 302 -15.84 13.24 -22.38
N TYR A 303 -15.98 11.92 -22.55
CA TYR A 303 -16.37 11.03 -21.47
C TYR A 303 -15.40 11.06 -20.30
N LEU A 304 -14.09 10.91 -20.55
CA LEU A 304 -13.07 10.97 -19.49
C LEU A 304 -13.07 12.33 -18.81
N LEU A 305 -13.23 13.42 -19.57
CA LEU A 305 -13.33 14.77 -19.02
C LEU A 305 -14.55 14.91 -18.09
N LEU A 306 -15.74 14.58 -18.57
CA LEU A 306 -17.00 14.82 -17.85
C LEU A 306 -17.24 13.83 -16.70
N VAL A 307 -16.83 12.58 -16.87
CA VAL A 307 -17.10 11.52 -15.89
C VAL A 307 -15.97 11.40 -14.88
N ILE A 308 -14.72 11.64 -15.26
CA ILE A 308 -13.58 11.49 -14.33
C ILE A 308 -13.04 12.86 -13.93
N CYS A 309 -12.56 13.66 -14.88
CA CYS A 309 -11.81 14.88 -14.53
C CYS A 309 -12.67 15.93 -13.81
N VAL A 310 -13.91 16.17 -14.28
CA VAL A 310 -14.80 17.18 -13.69
C VAL A 310 -15.22 16.80 -12.26
N PRO A 311 -15.75 15.60 -11.97
CA PRO A 311 -16.12 15.23 -10.60
C PRO A 311 -14.93 15.28 -9.65
N TRP A 312 -13.76 14.81 -10.08
CA TRP A 312 -12.56 14.84 -9.23
C TRP A 312 -11.96 16.23 -9.04
N SER A 313 -12.11 17.11 -10.03
CA SER A 313 -11.76 18.52 -9.88
C SER A 313 -12.68 19.21 -8.87
N ILE A 314 -13.99 18.95 -8.92
CA ILE A 314 -14.95 19.47 -7.94
C ILE A 314 -14.64 18.95 -6.54
N ILE A 315 -14.46 17.64 -6.38
CA ILE A 315 -14.13 17.02 -5.08
C ILE A 315 -12.78 17.56 -4.56
N GLY A 316 -11.77 17.70 -5.43
CA GLY A 316 -10.47 18.27 -5.08
C GLY A 316 -10.57 19.73 -4.62
N ILE A 317 -11.33 20.57 -5.32
CA ILE A 317 -11.57 21.97 -4.95
C ILE A 317 -12.29 22.05 -3.60
N VAL A 318 -13.36 21.27 -3.41
CA VAL A 318 -14.09 21.22 -2.14
C VAL A 318 -13.19 20.75 -1.00
N TYR A 319 -12.36 19.72 -1.23
CA TYR A 319 -11.41 19.23 -0.24
C TYR A 319 -10.39 20.29 0.17
N LEU A 320 -9.77 20.97 -0.80
CA LEU A 320 -8.82 22.04 -0.52
C LEU A 320 -9.47 23.23 0.20
N TRP A 321 -10.70 23.57 -0.18
CA TRP A 321 -11.47 24.62 0.48
C TRP A 321 -11.79 24.26 1.94
N LEU A 322 -12.32 23.06 2.20
CA LEU A 322 -12.60 22.58 3.56
C LEU A 322 -11.33 22.53 4.40
N ARG A 323 -10.21 22.07 3.83
CA ARG A 323 -8.92 22.03 4.53
C ARG A 323 -8.42 23.44 4.88
N GLY A 324 -8.57 24.40 3.97
CA GLY A 324 -8.22 25.80 4.23
C GLY A 324 -9.04 26.40 5.38
N ARG A 325 -10.34 26.10 5.43
CA ARG A 325 -11.22 26.57 6.51
C ARG A 325 -10.94 25.90 7.86
N ALA A 326 -10.59 24.61 7.84
CA ALA A 326 -10.16 23.90 9.04
C ALA A 326 -8.84 24.48 9.59
N ALA A 327 -7.86 24.77 8.73
CA ALA A 327 -6.63 25.43 9.13
C ALA A 327 -6.85 26.85 9.67
N ALA A 328 -7.90 27.54 9.20
CA ALA A 328 -8.33 28.83 9.72
C ALA A 328 -9.20 28.75 10.99
N GLY A 329 -9.47 27.54 11.51
CA GLY A 329 -10.31 27.31 12.69
C GLY A 329 -11.80 27.61 12.49
N GLU A 330 -12.26 27.86 11.26
CA GLU A 330 -13.65 28.25 10.95
C GLU A 330 -14.62 27.08 10.86
N VAL A 331 -14.09 25.89 10.63
CA VAL A 331 -14.86 24.66 10.48
C VAL A 331 -14.16 23.64 11.36
N ALA A 332 -14.89 23.07 12.33
CA ALA A 332 -14.44 21.86 13.00
C ALA A 332 -14.05 20.88 11.91
N THR A 333 -12.79 20.44 11.90
CA THR A 333 -12.34 19.38 10.99
C THR A 333 -13.44 18.32 11.00
N PRO A 334 -14.03 17.96 9.85
CA PRO A 334 -14.91 16.82 9.83
C PRO A 334 -14.03 15.71 10.36
N ALA A 335 -14.27 15.28 11.60
CA ALA A 335 -13.64 14.13 12.19
C ALA A 335 -13.74 13.09 11.09
N THR A 336 -12.58 12.72 10.55
CA THR A 336 -12.40 11.73 9.50
C THR A 336 -13.47 10.68 9.72
N ALA A 337 -14.52 10.69 8.90
CA ALA A 337 -15.73 9.96 9.22
C ALA A 337 -15.34 8.48 9.31
N GLY A 338 -15.27 7.98 10.55
CA GLY A 338 -14.58 6.74 10.89
C GLY A 338 -13.35 6.91 11.78
N VAL A 339 -13.52 7.51 12.96
CA VAL A 339 -12.83 7.12 14.21
C VAL A 339 -11.29 7.07 14.20
N ALA A 340 -10.65 8.20 14.47
CA ALA A 340 -9.28 8.28 15.01
C ALA A 340 -8.96 9.63 15.71
N ALA A 341 -9.95 10.49 15.94
CA ALA A 341 -9.72 11.91 16.23
C ALA A 341 -9.75 12.29 17.73
N VAL A 342 -9.40 11.39 18.65
CA VAL A 342 -9.23 11.75 20.09
C VAL A 342 -7.84 11.37 20.62
N ALA A 343 -6.89 11.04 19.74
CA ALA A 343 -5.48 10.87 20.13
C ALA A 343 -4.47 11.50 19.15
N GLU A 344 -4.94 12.13 18.06
CA GLU A 344 -4.09 12.85 17.09
C GLU A 344 -4.08 14.37 17.30
N GLU A 345 -4.87 14.91 18.22
CA GLU A 345 -4.80 16.32 18.60
C GLU A 345 -3.71 16.51 19.67
N GLU A 346 -2.73 17.36 19.38
CA GLU A 346 -1.56 17.75 20.21
C GLU A 346 -0.28 16.91 20.14
N ARG A 347 0.13 16.51 18.95
CA ARG A 347 1.53 16.72 18.51
C ARG A 347 1.58 16.60 17.00
N GLU A 348 1.65 17.73 16.31
CA GLU A 348 2.38 17.73 15.05
C GLU A 348 3.74 17.08 15.36
N PRO A 349 4.17 16.02 14.65
CA PRO A 349 5.52 15.55 14.79
C PRO A 349 6.39 16.75 14.47
N ASP A 350 7.08 17.28 15.49
CA ASP A 350 8.01 18.40 15.41
C ASP A 350 8.72 18.28 14.06
N GLU A 351 8.44 19.17 13.09
CA GLU A 351 9.00 19.02 11.74
C GLU A 351 10.55 18.98 11.81
N ASP A 352 11.12 19.51 12.90
CA ASP A 352 12.53 19.48 13.27
C ASP A 352 13.08 18.12 13.78
N LEU A 353 12.19 17.18 14.12
CA LEU A 353 12.51 15.76 14.41
C LEU A 353 12.35 14.87 13.17
N PHE A 354 11.65 15.35 12.15
CA PHE A 354 11.41 14.64 10.90
C PHE A 354 12.45 15.02 9.84
N VAL A 355 13.54 14.25 9.79
CA VAL A 355 14.43 14.25 8.63
C VAL A 355 14.29 12.90 7.94
N PRO A 356 13.48 12.76 6.88
CA PRO A 356 13.48 11.53 6.10
C PRO A 356 14.89 11.34 5.56
N THR A 357 15.55 10.30 6.05
CA THR A 357 16.96 10.02 5.68
C THR A 357 17.10 9.51 4.25
N VAL A 358 15.99 9.08 3.62
CA VAL A 358 15.96 8.83 2.17
C VAL A 358 15.54 10.11 1.46
N PRO A 359 16.40 10.67 0.58
CA PRO A 359 16.01 11.79 -0.24
C PRO A 359 14.80 11.41 -1.10
N LYS A 360 13.78 12.27 -1.11
CA LYS A 360 12.63 12.11 -2.01
C LYS A 360 13.16 11.86 -3.42
N PRO A 361 12.60 10.88 -4.16
CA PRO A 361 13.02 10.65 -5.53
C PRO A 361 12.97 11.96 -6.33
N PRO A 362 13.95 12.22 -7.21
CA PRO A 362 13.97 13.39 -8.08
C PRO A 362 12.60 13.65 -8.71
N LEU A 363 12.19 14.92 -8.78
CA LEU A 363 10.87 15.30 -9.32
C LEU A 363 10.62 14.70 -10.72
N ILE A 364 11.67 14.62 -11.55
CA ILE A 364 11.56 14.01 -12.87
C ILE A 364 11.15 12.53 -12.82
N LEU A 365 11.69 11.75 -11.88
CA LEU A 365 11.32 10.33 -11.71
C LEU A 365 9.88 10.18 -11.18
N ARG A 366 9.45 11.11 -10.33
CA ARG A 366 8.07 11.17 -9.83
C ARG A 366 7.07 11.48 -10.96
N ILE A 367 7.40 12.44 -11.82
CA ILE A 367 6.60 12.79 -13.01
C ILE A 367 6.58 11.62 -14.00
N LEU A 368 7.74 11.08 -14.36
CA LEU A 368 7.84 9.94 -15.28
C LEU A 368 7.08 8.72 -14.74
N GLY A 369 7.12 8.48 -13.42
CA GLY A 369 6.37 7.41 -12.78
C GLY A 369 4.85 7.55 -12.93
N ILE A 370 4.33 8.77 -12.88
CA ILE A 370 2.91 9.07 -13.16
C ILE A 370 2.59 8.79 -14.65
N SER A 371 3.48 9.17 -15.56
CA SER A 371 3.32 8.93 -17.00
C SER A 371 3.20 7.44 -17.35
N VAL A 372 3.77 6.53 -16.56
CA VAL A 372 3.64 5.07 -16.79
C VAL A 372 2.18 4.63 -16.84
N ILE A 373 1.30 5.16 -15.99
CA ILE A 373 -0.12 4.83 -16.02
C ILE A 373 -0.76 5.35 -17.30
N PHE A 374 -0.49 6.60 -17.69
CA PHE A 374 -1.06 7.17 -18.91
C PHE A 374 -0.60 6.40 -20.16
N ILE A 375 0.66 5.97 -20.19
CA ILE A 375 1.20 5.14 -21.26
C ILE A 375 0.52 3.77 -21.27
N LEU A 376 0.40 3.11 -20.11
CA LEU A 376 -0.25 1.80 -20.00
C LEU A 376 -1.72 1.86 -20.47
N PHE A 377 -2.51 2.79 -19.93
CA PHE A 377 -3.91 2.92 -20.29
C PHE A 377 -4.09 3.42 -21.73
N GLY A 378 -3.26 4.36 -22.19
CA GLY A 378 -3.28 4.82 -23.58
C GLY A 378 -2.99 3.69 -24.57
N PHE A 379 -2.01 2.85 -24.26
CA PHE A 379 -1.72 1.64 -25.02
C PHE A 379 -2.88 0.65 -25.00
N LEU A 380 -3.50 0.43 -23.84
CA LEU A 380 -4.66 -0.47 -23.70
C LEU A 380 -5.90 0.05 -24.45
N PHE A 381 -6.16 1.35 -24.47
CA PHE A 381 -7.24 1.94 -25.29
C PHE A 381 -7.01 1.74 -26.79
N TRP A 382 -5.75 1.74 -27.23
CA TRP A 382 -5.39 1.61 -28.63
C TRP A 382 -5.33 0.15 -29.10
N LEU A 383 -4.54 -0.68 -28.40
CA LEU A 383 -4.28 -2.06 -28.81
C LEU A 383 -5.32 -3.04 -28.27
N GLY A 384 -5.79 -2.83 -27.04
CA GLY A 384 -6.70 -3.75 -26.33
C GLY A 384 -7.93 -4.19 -27.15
N PRO A 385 -8.65 -3.29 -27.84
CA PRO A 385 -9.81 -3.68 -28.64
C PRO A 385 -9.51 -4.58 -29.85
N SER A 386 -8.23 -4.62 -30.28
CA SER A 386 -7.76 -5.40 -31.43
C SER A 386 -7.26 -6.80 -31.03
N LEU A 387 -7.15 -7.06 -29.73
CA LEU A 387 -6.80 -8.34 -29.12
C LEU A 387 -8.06 -8.94 -28.46
#